data_AF-A0AAD8X4G2-F1
#
_entry.id   AF-A0AAD8X4G2-F1
#
_cell.length_a   1.000
_cell.length_b   1.000
_cell.length_c   1.000
_cell.angle_alpha   90.00
_cell.angle_beta   90.00
_cell.angle_gamma   90.00
#
_symmetry.space_group_name_H-M   'P 1'
#
loop_
_entity.id
_entity.type
_entity.pdbx_description
1 polymer ?
#
loop_
_entity_poly.entity_id
_entity_poly.type
_entity_poly.pdbx_seq_one_letter_code
_entity_poly.pdbx_strand_id
1 'polypeptide(L)'
;MYVVMCYRCRKWREIPTKQEFEAIRERGEEDPWFCGRDPGAGRSCEQPEDIPYDSSRIWAKDRLGIPRPPPETERVLIMRGDLSKMDTYYLMPNGKRARSVADVERLLV
;
A
#
# COMPACT_ATOMS: atom_id res chain seq x y z
N MET A 1 6.78 -6.08 0.53
CA MET A 1 6.80 -5.52 1.90
C MET A 1 5.82 -4.36 1.93
N TYR A 2 4.89 -4.37 2.89
CA TYR A 2 3.92 -3.29 3.08
C TYR A 2 4.20 -2.63 4.42
N VAL A 3 4.18 -1.31 4.46
CA VAL A 3 4.55 -0.55 5.65
C VAL A 3 3.54 0.55 5.90
N VAL A 4 3.16 0.72 7.16
CA VAL A 4 2.29 1.80 7.60
C VAL A 4 2.95 2.54 8.75
N MET A 5 2.75 3.85 8.78
CA MET A 5 3.19 4.66 9.91
C MET A 5 2.07 4.73 10.95
N CYS A 6 2.38 4.41 12.20
CA CYS A 6 1.44 4.61 13.31
C CYS A 6 1.14 6.09 13.50
N TYR A 7 -0.13 6.48 13.51
CA TYR A 7 -0.54 7.87 13.74
C TYR A 7 -0.14 8.38 15.13
N ARG A 8 -0.11 7.51 16.15
CA ARG A 8 0.19 7.87 17.55
C ARG A 8 1.68 8.02 17.83
N CYS A 9 2.47 6.97 17.56
CA CYS A 9 3.90 6.96 17.91
C CYS A 9 4.83 7.24 16.73
N ARG A 10 4.30 7.40 15.51
CA ARG A 10 5.05 7.70 14.28
C ARG A 10 6.07 6.64 13.84
N LYS A 11 6.12 5.50 14.52
CA LYS A 11 6.93 4.33 14.15
C LYS A 11 6.35 3.64 12.91
N TRP A 12 7.23 3.13 12.05
CA TRP A 12 6.84 2.33 10.89
C TRP A 12 6.63 0.87 11.29
N ARG A 13 5.53 0.31 10.80
CA ARG A 13 5.05 -1.04 11.12
C ARG A 13 4.91 -1.84 9.85
N GLU A 14 5.39 -3.07 9.88
CA GLU A 14 5.22 -4.01 8.78
C GLU A 14 3.80 -4.59 8.81
N ILE A 15 3.18 -4.60 7.63
CA ILE A 15 1.87 -5.20 7.40
C ILE A 15 2.07 -6.50 6.61
N PRO A 16 1.70 -7.66 7.18
CA PRO A 16 2.06 -8.97 6.62
C PRO A 16 1.31 -9.28 5.32
N THR A 17 0.14 -8.69 5.11
CA THR A 17 -0.70 -8.99 3.94
C THR A 17 -1.02 -7.74 3.13
N LYS A 18 -1.11 -7.91 1.82
CA LYS A 18 -1.54 -6.83 0.91
C LYS A 18 -2.94 -6.35 1.26
N GLN A 19 -3.83 -7.29 1.57
CA GLN A 19 -5.25 -7.03 1.85
C GLN A 19 -5.41 -6.11 3.07
N GLU A 20 -4.66 -6.36 4.15
CA GLU A 20 -4.64 -5.48 5.32
C GLU A 20 -4.11 -4.09 4.95
N PHE A 21 -3.01 -4.02 4.19
CA PHE A 21 -2.43 -2.74 3.77
C PHE A 21 -3.40 -1.92 2.91
N GLU A 22 -4.10 -2.56 1.98
CA GLU A 22 -5.07 -1.86 1.13
C GLU A 22 -6.32 -1.42 1.90
N ALA A 23 -6.78 -2.22 2.86
CA ALA A 23 -7.87 -1.83 3.76
C ALA A 23 -7.49 -0.61 4.63
N ILE A 24 -6.22 -0.52 5.04
CA ILE A 24 -5.69 0.65 5.74
C ILE A 24 -5.62 1.86 4.80
N ARG A 25 -5.07 1.68 3.59
CA ARG A 25 -4.94 2.75 2.59
C ARG A 25 -6.30 3.34 2.21
N GLU A 26 -7.31 2.50 2.00
CA GLU A 26 -8.66 2.89 1.58
C GLU A 26 -9.36 3.80 2.61
N ARG A 27 -9.16 3.55 3.91
CA ARG A 27 -9.70 4.35 5.02
C ARG A 27 -9.18 5.79 5.04
N GLY A 28 -8.00 6.02 4.49
CA GLY A 28 -7.44 7.36 4.34
C GLY A 28 -7.13 8.08 5.65
N GLU A 29 -7.24 9.41 5.63
CA GLU A 29 -6.97 10.28 6.79
C GLU A 29 -8.13 10.32 7.79
N GLU A 30 -9.35 9.98 7.37
CA GLU A 30 -10.55 9.99 8.21
C GLU A 30 -10.51 8.90 9.29
N ASP A 31 -9.85 7.78 9.00
CA ASP A 31 -9.68 6.67 9.94
C ASP A 31 -8.20 6.20 9.97
N PRO A 32 -7.32 7.00 10.61
CA PRO A 32 -5.89 6.77 10.57
C PRO A 32 -5.51 5.51 11.35
N TRP A 33 -4.51 4.79 10.84
CA TRP A 33 -4.03 3.57 11.49
C TRP A 33 -3.11 3.86 12.67
N PHE A 34 -3.24 3.08 13.75
CA PHE A 34 -2.39 3.16 14.94
C PHE A 34 -2.17 1.78 15.58
N CYS A 35 -1.05 1.63 16.30
CA CYS A 35 -0.75 0.42 17.08
C CYS A 35 -1.82 0.15 18.15
N GLY A 36 -2.13 -1.10 18.43
CA GLY A 36 -3.14 -1.49 19.42
C GLY A 36 -4.58 -1.34 18.95
N ARG A 37 -4.79 -0.97 17.67
CA ARG A 37 -6.12 -0.98 17.05
C ARG A 37 -6.75 -2.38 17.03
N ASP A 38 -5.93 -3.40 16.79
CA ASP A 38 -6.29 -4.80 16.91
C ASP A 38 -5.43 -5.44 18.00
N PRO A 39 -5.98 -5.72 19.19
CA PRO A 39 -5.26 -6.38 20.28
C PRO A 39 -4.71 -7.76 19.88
N GLY A 40 -5.39 -8.47 18.98
CA GLY A 40 -4.97 -9.80 18.50
C GLY A 40 -3.74 -9.75 17.59
N ALA A 41 -3.47 -8.60 16.96
CA ALA A 41 -2.30 -8.41 16.10
C ALA A 41 -1.00 -8.17 16.89
N GLY A 42 -1.05 -7.93 18.20
CA GLY A 42 0.14 -7.82 19.06
C GLY A 42 1.05 -6.61 18.80
N ARG A 43 0.59 -5.60 18.04
CA ARG A 43 1.36 -4.39 17.71
C ARG A 43 1.13 -3.30 18.75
N SER A 44 2.16 -2.85 19.44
CA SER A 44 2.11 -1.80 20.48
C SER A 44 2.96 -0.58 20.10
N CYS A 45 2.63 0.58 20.68
CA CYS A 45 3.47 1.77 20.60
C CYS A 45 4.77 1.62 21.40
N GLU A 46 4.81 0.74 22.40
CA GLU A 46 5.96 0.52 23.29
C GLU A 46 7.06 -0.31 22.61
N GLN A 47 6.69 -1.18 21.67
CA GLN A 47 7.65 -1.96 20.88
C GLN A 47 8.54 -1.04 20.01
N PRO A 48 9.82 -1.41 19.80
CA PRO A 48 10.69 -0.76 18.79
C PRO A 48 10.01 -0.75 17.42
N GLU A 49 10.35 0.20 16.54
CA GLU A 49 9.82 0.20 15.16
C GLU A 49 10.29 -1.03 14.37
N ASP A 50 9.47 -1.48 13.43
CA ASP A 50 9.80 -2.68 12.64
C ASP A 50 10.83 -2.32 11.56
N ILE A 51 10.74 -1.09 11.03
CA ILE A 51 11.61 -0.57 9.98
C ILE A 51 12.06 0.85 10.32
N PRO A 52 13.37 1.10 10.50
CA PRO A 52 13.88 2.44 10.73
C PRO A 52 13.66 3.34 9.51
N TYR A 53 13.16 4.55 9.74
CA TYR A 53 13.06 5.57 8.69
C TYR A 53 14.42 6.24 8.44
N ASP A 54 15.25 5.59 7.63
CA ASP A 54 16.60 6.05 7.29
C ASP A 54 16.87 6.01 5.77
N SER A 55 18.11 6.33 5.39
CA SER A 55 18.58 6.35 4.00
C SER A 55 19.08 4.99 3.49
N SER A 56 18.89 3.90 4.25
CA SER A 56 19.31 2.55 3.80
C SER A 56 18.39 1.98 2.71
N ARG A 57 17.23 2.60 2.47
CA ARG A 57 16.19 2.15 1.55
C ARG A 57 15.56 3.30 0.77
N ILE A 58 14.99 2.97 -0.39
CA ILE A 58 14.14 3.89 -1.14
C ILE A 58 12.72 3.79 -0.61
N TRP A 59 12.15 4.94 -0.23
CA TRP A 59 10.80 5.04 0.29
C TRP A 59 9.84 5.54 -0.78
N ALA A 60 8.90 4.70 -1.18
CA ALA A 60 7.78 5.09 -2.02
C ALA A 60 6.52 5.19 -1.17
N LYS A 61 6.09 6.43 -0.87
CA LYS A 61 4.88 6.69 -0.08
C LYS A 61 3.67 6.75 -1.01
N ASP A 62 2.70 5.89 -0.77
CA ASP A 62 1.45 5.87 -1.51
C ASP A 62 0.54 7.04 -1.09
N ARG A 63 -0.39 7.43 -1.96
CA ARG A 63 -1.44 8.40 -1.58
C ARG A 63 -2.49 7.68 -0.71
N LEU A 64 -2.93 8.35 0.35
CA LEU A 64 -4.01 7.85 1.22
C LEU A 64 -5.37 7.98 0.53
N GLY A 65 -6.35 7.14 0.92
CA GLY A 65 -7.71 7.16 0.39
C GLY A 65 -7.85 6.55 -1.02
N ILE A 66 -6.86 5.80 -1.50
CA ILE A 66 -7.00 5.06 -2.76
C ILE A 66 -7.84 3.80 -2.50
N PRO A 67 -8.97 3.61 -3.21
CA PRO A 67 -9.82 2.44 -3.04
C PRO A 67 -9.09 1.13 -3.38
N ARG A 68 -9.61 0.01 -2.89
CA ARG A 68 -9.15 -1.30 -3.33
C ARG A 68 -9.42 -1.50 -4.83
N PRO A 69 -8.58 -2.28 -5.53
CA PRO A 69 -8.87 -2.66 -6.90
C PRO A 69 -10.20 -3.45 -6.97
N PRO A 70 -10.96 -3.35 -8.06
CA PRO A 70 -12.15 -4.19 -8.28
C PRO A 70 -11.85 -5.69 -8.13
N PRO A 71 -12.88 -6.53 -7.87
CA PRO A 71 -12.73 -7.98 -7.81
C PRO A 71 -11.97 -8.52 -9.04
N GLU A 72 -11.16 -9.56 -8.83
CA GLU A 72 -10.35 -10.22 -9.87
C GLU A 72 -9.29 -9.33 -10.55
N THR A 73 -9.13 -8.09 -10.10
CA THR A 73 -8.06 -7.20 -10.53
C THR A 73 -7.05 -6.98 -9.41
N GLU A 74 -5.81 -6.71 -9.78
CA GLU A 74 -4.76 -6.43 -8.82
C GLU A 74 -4.07 -5.11 -9.12
N ARG A 75 -4.01 -4.19 -8.16
CA ARG A 75 -3.15 -3.01 -8.25
C ARG A 75 -1.70 -3.41 -8.00
N VAL A 76 -0.81 -3.18 -8.96
CA VAL A 76 0.62 -3.45 -8.85
C VAL A 76 1.44 -2.16 -9.00
N LEU A 77 2.50 -2.06 -8.20
CA LEU A 77 3.44 -0.96 -8.21
C LEU A 77 4.77 -1.44 -8.78
N ILE A 78 5.25 -0.78 -9.82
CA ILE A 78 6.50 -1.14 -10.50
C ILE A 78 7.46 0.03 -10.38
N MET A 79 8.61 -0.21 -9.73
CA MET A 79 9.70 0.75 -9.68
C MET A 79 10.38 0.82 -11.05
N ARG A 80 10.62 2.03 -11.56
CA ARG A 80 11.42 2.22 -12.78
C ARG A 80 12.87 1.80 -12.53
N GLY A 81 13.56 1.38 -13.60
CA GLY A 81 14.95 0.94 -13.51
C GLY A 81 15.93 2.01 -13.01
N ASP A 82 15.60 3.29 -13.20
CA ASP A 82 16.35 4.44 -12.68
C ASP A 82 15.97 4.83 -11.24
N LEU A 83 15.04 4.10 -10.62
CA LEU A 83 14.53 4.32 -9.27
C LEU A 83 13.89 5.70 -9.05
N SER A 84 13.59 6.44 -10.12
CA SER A 84 13.07 7.81 -10.04
C SER A 84 11.61 7.88 -9.60
N LYS A 85 10.79 6.90 -10.03
CA LYS A 85 9.34 6.87 -9.83
C LYS A 85 8.79 5.46 -9.79
N MET A 86 7.71 5.29 -9.03
CA MET A 86 6.91 4.08 -9.02
C MET A 86 5.68 4.28 -9.92
N ASP A 87 5.53 3.45 -10.94
CA ASP A 87 4.34 3.45 -11.80
C ASP A 87 3.27 2.51 -11.23
N THR A 88 2.01 2.92 -11.33
CA THR A 88 0.86 2.07 -10.96
C THR A 88 0.29 1.40 -12.19
N TYR A 89 0.04 0.09 -12.09
CA TYR A 89 -0.70 -0.70 -13.08
C TYR A 89 -1.82 -1.48 -12.38
N TYR A 90 -2.81 -1.89 -13.16
CA TYR A 90 -3.85 -2.84 -12.77
C TYR A 90 -3.69 -4.10 -13.62
N LEU A 91 -3.47 -5.24 -12.98
CA LEU A 91 -3.54 -6.54 -13.62
C LEU A 91 -5.02 -6.91 -13.76
N MET A 92 -5.45 -7.09 -15.00
CA MET A 92 -6.83 -7.44 -15.35
C MET A 92 -7.01 -8.96 -15.30
N PRO A 93 -8.26 -9.48 -15.25
CA PRO A 93 -8.51 -10.93 -15.19
C PRO A 93 -7.98 -11.70 -16.41
N ASN A 94 -7.86 -11.01 -17.55
CA ASN A 94 -7.26 -11.55 -18.79
C ASN A 94 -5.71 -11.56 -18.78
N GLY A 95 -5.07 -11.25 -17.65
CA GLY A 95 -3.61 -11.21 -17.48
C GLY A 95 -2.92 -9.99 -18.10
N LYS A 96 -3.66 -9.10 -18.80
CA LYS A 96 -3.10 -7.86 -19.37
C LYS A 96 -3.03 -6.77 -18.30
N ARG A 97 -2.12 -5.81 -18.50
CA ARG A 97 -1.94 -4.68 -17.59
C ARG A 97 -2.58 -3.41 -18.17
N ALA A 98 -3.39 -2.74 -17.36
CA ALA A 98 -3.90 -1.41 -17.63
C ALA A 98 -3.15 -0.37 -16.78
N ARG A 99 -2.82 0.80 -17.34
CA ARG A 99 -2.24 1.92 -16.57
C ARG A 99 -3.03 3.22 -16.72
N SER A 100 -4.10 3.18 -17.50
CA SER A 100 -4.91 4.32 -17.86
C SER A 100 -6.34 3.87 -18.18
N VAL A 101 -7.27 4.83 -18.20
CA VAL A 101 -8.66 4.58 -18.61
C VAL A 101 -8.73 4.03 -20.03
N ALA A 102 -7.95 4.58 -20.96
CA ALA A 102 -7.87 4.10 -22.34
C ALA A 102 -7.40 2.64 -22.44
N ASP A 103 -6.49 2.19 -21.56
CA ASP A 103 -6.12 0.78 -21.51
C ASP A 103 -7.28 -0.08 -21.01
N VAL A 104 -8.00 0.37 -19.97
CA VAL A 104 -9.17 -0.36 -19.45
C VAL A 104 -10.21 -0.53 -20.56
N GLU A 105 -10.58 0.56 -21.25
CA GLU A 105 -11.54 0.53 -22.36
C GLU A 105 -11.12 -0.45 -23.46
N ARG A 106 -9.84 -0.44 -23.86
CA ARG A 106 -9.31 -1.37 -24.87
C ARG A 106 -9.31 -2.84 -24.41
N LEU A 107 -9.26 -3.09 -23.11
CA LEU A 107 -9.15 -4.43 -22.52
C LEU A 107 -10.49 -5.05 -22.13
N LEU A 108 -11.57 -4.26 -22.17
CA LEU A 108 -12.95 -4.70 -21.95
C LEU A 108 -13.67 -5.12 -23.25
N VAL A 109 -13.00 -5.01 -24.39
CA VAL A 109 -13.43 -5.51 -25.71
C VAL A 109 -12.85 -6.91 -25.94
#